data_AF-A0A1J5Q729-F1
#
_entry.id   AF-A0A1J5Q729-F1
#
_cell.length_a   1.000
_cell.length_b   1.000
_cell.length_c   1.000
_cell.angle_alpha   90.00
_cell.angle_beta   90.00
_cell.angle_gamma   90.00
#
_symmetry.space_group_name_H-M   'P 1'
#
loop_
_entity.id
_entity.type
_entity.pdbx_description
1 polymer ?
#
loop_
_entity_poly.entity_id
_entity_poly.type
_entity_poly.pdbx_seq_one_letter_code
_entity_poly.pdbx_strand_id
1 'polypeptide(L)'
;MGTPVSVWHHHPGVRSGAHLTLGERSADVMRNGMGSWPFVFSALGFLTIWMVYNGRHGFDPYPFILLNLVLSCLAAMQGAILLIAAKRSDTIASELAKHTFDIDQESLAITVQIHDLAKRIDALAEIIHLHVASDTPLPPAAAL
;
A
#
# COMPACT_ATOMS: atom_id res chain seq x y z
N MET A 1 -8.75 -18.47 15.30
CA MET A 1 -7.52 -17.80 14.86
C MET A 1 -7.67 -17.51 13.37
N GLY A 2 -8.32 -16.40 13.02
CA GLY A 2 -8.67 -16.05 11.63
C GLY A 2 -7.74 -14.96 11.11
N THR A 3 -7.15 -15.18 9.94
CA THR A 3 -6.27 -14.24 9.25
C THR A 3 -7.03 -12.95 8.92
N PRO A 4 -6.46 -11.75 9.11
CA PRO A 4 -7.11 -10.50 8.71
C PRO A 4 -7.13 -10.42 7.18
N VAL A 5 -8.31 -10.67 6.61
CA VAL A 5 -8.61 -10.38 5.20
C VAL A 5 -8.48 -8.87 4.99
N SER A 6 -7.84 -8.48 3.89
CA SER A 6 -7.39 -7.13 3.57
C SER A 6 -8.50 -6.07 3.69
N VAL A 7 -8.41 -5.22 4.73
CA VAL A 7 -9.26 -4.03 4.94
C VAL A 7 -9.05 -2.97 3.83
N TRP A 8 -8.02 -3.12 3.01
CA TRP A 8 -7.63 -2.22 1.92
C TRP A 8 -8.62 -2.12 0.74
N HIS A 9 -9.60 -3.02 0.62
CA HIS A 9 -10.56 -3.00 -0.51
C HIS A 9 -11.73 -2.02 -0.33
N HIS A 10 -11.86 -1.37 0.82
CA HIS A 10 -12.98 -0.46 1.14
C HIS A 10 -12.56 0.98 1.47
N HIS A 11 -11.38 1.43 1.02
CA HIS A 11 -10.97 2.82 1.23
C HIS A 11 -11.85 3.77 0.37
N PRO A 12 -12.54 4.76 0.96
CA PRO A 12 -13.55 5.58 0.27
C PRO A 12 -12.98 6.50 -0.84
N GLY A 13 -11.65 6.61 -0.94
CA GLY A 13 -10.95 7.34 -2.01
C GLY A 13 -10.60 6.50 -3.25
N VAL A 14 -10.78 5.18 -3.23
CA VAL A 14 -10.41 4.31 -4.36
C VAL A 14 -11.66 3.96 -5.16
N ARG A 15 -11.80 4.55 -6.36
CA ARG A 15 -12.83 4.14 -7.35
C ARG A 15 -12.68 2.64 -7.64
N SER A 16 -13.54 1.82 -7.06
CA SER A 16 -13.65 0.39 -7.35
C SER A 16 -15.02 0.11 -7.95
N GLY A 17 -15.03 -0.64 -9.05
CA GLY A 17 -16.25 -1.12 -9.71
C GLY A 17 -16.65 -0.34 -10.98
N ALA A 18 -17.95 -0.07 -11.11
CA ALA A 18 -18.64 0.30 -12.36
C ALA A 18 -18.31 1.67 -12.97
N HIS A 19 -17.29 2.37 -12.47
CA HIS A 19 -16.84 3.68 -12.96
C HIS A 19 -15.54 3.63 -13.78
N LEU A 20 -15.01 2.45 -14.08
CA LEU A 20 -13.83 2.29 -14.93
C LEU A 20 -14.24 2.08 -16.39
N THR A 21 -13.56 2.79 -17.28
CA THR A 21 -13.74 2.71 -18.74
C THR A 21 -13.44 1.30 -19.25
N LEU A 22 -14.02 0.90 -20.40
CA LEU A 22 -13.77 -0.41 -21.01
C LEU A 22 -12.26 -0.72 -21.18
N GLY A 23 -11.43 0.31 -21.36
CA GLY A 23 -9.98 0.21 -21.46
C GLY A 23 -9.26 -0.11 -20.14
N GLU A 24 -9.77 0.35 -19.01
CA GLU A 24 -9.20 0.02 -17.70
C GLU A 24 -9.51 -1.44 -17.31
N ARG A 25 -10.70 -1.92 -17.69
CA ARG A 25 -11.10 -3.32 -17.45
C ARG A 25 -10.31 -4.30 -18.33
N SER A 26 -10.01 -3.95 -19.57
CA SER A 26 -9.13 -4.76 -20.43
C SER A 26 -7.67 -4.71 -19.95
N ALA A 27 -7.20 -3.55 -19.48
CA ALA A 27 -5.87 -3.40 -18.90
C ALA A 27 -5.68 -4.24 -17.63
N ASP A 28 -6.68 -4.34 -16.75
CA ASP A 28 -6.60 -5.19 -15.54
C ASP A 28 -6.59 -6.68 -15.86
N VAL A 29 -7.39 -7.13 -16.85
CA VAL A 29 -7.37 -8.53 -17.32
C VAL A 29 -6.03 -8.86 -17.97
N MET A 30 -5.51 -7.95 -18.80
CA MET A 30 -4.23 -8.10 -19.47
C MET A 30 -3.07 -8.08 -18.46
N ARG A 31 -3.09 -7.19 -17.47
CA ARG A 31 -2.11 -7.11 -16.38
C ARG A 31 -2.09 -8.37 -15.51
N ASN A 32 -3.24 -8.90 -15.12
CA ASN A 32 -3.32 -10.14 -14.35
C ASN A 32 -2.88 -11.37 -15.18
N GLY A 33 -3.06 -11.36 -16.49
CA GLY A 33 -2.58 -12.43 -17.39
C GLY A 33 -1.09 -12.36 -17.71
N MET A 34 -0.56 -11.15 -17.93
CA MET A 34 0.82 -10.91 -18.39
C MET A 34 1.87 -11.08 -17.27
N GLY A 35 1.45 -11.00 -16.00
CA GLY A 35 2.32 -11.19 -14.82
C GLY A 35 2.51 -12.65 -14.38
N SER A 36 1.89 -13.62 -15.07
CA SER A 36 1.96 -15.03 -14.69
C SER A 36 3.18 -15.72 -15.30
N TRP A 37 3.97 -16.43 -14.49
CA TRP A 37 5.11 -17.25 -14.93
C TRP A 37 4.84 -18.16 -16.15
N PRO A 38 3.70 -18.88 -16.27
CA PRO A 38 3.38 -19.65 -17.47
C PRO A 38 3.21 -18.81 -18.75
N PHE A 39 2.79 -17.54 -18.65
CA PHE A 39 2.67 -16.66 -19.83
C PHE A 39 4.04 -16.41 -20.47
N VAL A 40 5.07 -16.14 -19.65
CA VAL A 40 6.46 -15.94 -20.09
C VAL A 40 6.99 -17.17 -20.84
N PHE A 41 6.78 -18.36 -20.29
CA PHE A 41 7.20 -19.61 -20.95
C PHE A 41 6.43 -19.87 -22.24
N SER A 42 5.14 -19.52 -22.31
CA SER A 42 4.33 -19.67 -23.52
C SER A 42 4.81 -18.76 -24.66
N ALA A 43 5.14 -17.50 -24.34
CA ALA A 43 5.69 -16.54 -25.29
C ALA A 43 7.09 -16.96 -25.78
N LEU A 44 7.93 -17.46 -24.88
CA LEU A 44 9.26 -17.97 -25.23
C LEU A 44 9.16 -19.20 -26.13
N GLY A 45 8.27 -20.15 -25.81
CA GLY A 45 8.01 -21.33 -26.63
C GLY A 45 7.46 -20.97 -28.02
N PHE A 46 6.50 -20.04 -28.09
CA PHE A 46 5.98 -19.53 -29.37
C PHE A 46 7.10 -18.89 -30.21
N LEU A 47 7.96 -18.08 -29.60
CA LEU A 47 9.10 -17.45 -30.28
C LEU A 47 10.08 -18.50 -30.83
N THR A 48 10.43 -19.52 -30.03
CA THR A 48 11.29 -20.62 -30.46
C THR A 48 10.68 -21.40 -31.62
N ILE A 49 9.38 -21.72 -31.55
CA ILE A 49 8.66 -22.41 -32.62
C ILE A 49 8.65 -21.57 -33.90
N TRP A 50 8.40 -20.27 -33.79
CA TRP A 50 8.38 -19.34 -34.92
C TRP A 50 9.75 -19.21 -35.59
N MET A 51 10.82 -19.09 -34.81
CA MET A 51 12.20 -19.05 -35.33
C MET A 51 12.55 -20.33 -36.11
N VAL A 52 12.18 -21.51 -35.59
CA VAL A 52 12.43 -22.80 -36.25
C VAL A 52 11.59 -22.96 -37.52
N TYR A 53 10.33 -22.51 -37.51
CA TYR A 53 9.45 -22.55 -38.67
C TYR A 53 9.93 -21.62 -39.80
N ASN A 54 10.32 -20.39 -39.45
CA ASN A 54 10.72 -19.37 -40.42
C ASN A 54 12.07 -19.68 -41.09
N GLY A 55 12.99 -20.35 -40.37
CA GLY A 55 14.24 -20.86 -40.93
C GLY A 55 14.09 -21.83 -42.13
N ARG A 56 12.89 -22.37 -42.38
CA ARG A 56 12.61 -23.27 -43.51
C ARG A 56 11.99 -22.59 -44.73
N HIS A 57 11.41 -21.40 -44.59
CA HIS A 57 10.64 -20.72 -45.65
C HIS A 57 11.19 -19.34 -46.05
N GLY A 58 12.26 -18.85 -45.39
CA GLY A 58 12.99 -17.65 -45.80
C GLY A 58 12.22 -16.33 -45.69
N PHE A 59 11.14 -16.31 -44.90
CA PHE A 59 10.27 -15.14 -44.75
C PHE A 59 10.92 -14.04 -43.88
N ASP A 60 11.85 -14.40 -42.99
CA ASP A 60 12.69 -13.50 -42.19
C ASP A 60 14.14 -14.07 -42.09
N PRO A 61 14.99 -13.88 -43.14
CA PRO A 61 16.40 -14.28 -43.12
C PRO A 61 17.19 -13.55 -42.02
N TYR A 62 18.27 -14.18 -41.54
CA TYR A 62 19.16 -13.55 -40.56
C TYR A 62 19.69 -12.20 -41.08
N PRO A 63 19.56 -11.07 -40.36
CA PRO A 63 19.11 -10.88 -38.98
C PRO A 63 17.59 -10.62 -38.89
N PHE A 64 16.87 -11.39 -38.08
CA PHE A 64 15.41 -11.35 -37.95
C PHE A 64 14.85 -9.92 -37.68
N ILE A 65 14.53 -9.18 -38.74
CA ILE A 65 14.27 -7.73 -38.66
C ILE A 65 12.87 -7.49 -38.10
N LEU A 66 11.92 -8.34 -38.49
CA LEU A 66 10.53 -8.25 -38.08
C LEU A 66 10.36 -8.69 -36.63
N LEU A 67 11.08 -9.76 -36.24
CA LEU A 67 11.06 -10.24 -34.86
C LEU A 67 11.65 -9.21 -33.90
N ASN A 68 12.79 -8.60 -34.24
CA ASN A 68 13.37 -7.53 -33.44
C ASN A 68 12.48 -6.29 -33.36
N LEU A 69 11.79 -5.93 -34.46
CA LEU A 69 10.87 -4.80 -34.48
C LEU A 69 9.66 -5.03 -33.55
N VAL A 70 9.04 -6.22 -33.63
CA VAL A 70 7.90 -6.58 -32.79
C VAL A 70 8.31 -6.65 -31.32
N LEU A 71 9.45 -7.27 -31.00
CA LEU A 71 9.95 -7.33 -29.63
C LEU A 71 10.28 -5.93 -29.07
N SER A 72 10.89 -5.06 -29.88
CA SER A 72 11.18 -3.68 -29.48
C SER A 72 9.91 -2.89 -29.22
N CYS A 73 8.88 -3.05 -30.07
CA CYS A 73 7.58 -2.42 -29.86
C CYS A 73 6.88 -2.93 -28.59
N LEU A 74 6.92 -4.24 -28.34
CA LEU A 74 6.38 -4.83 -27.11
C LEU A 74 7.12 -4.33 -25.87
N ALA A 75 8.44 -4.21 -25.91
CA ALA A 75 9.23 -3.66 -24.81
C ALA A 75 8.91 -2.18 -24.55
N ALA A 76 8.79 -1.37 -25.60
CA ALA A 76 8.38 0.04 -25.48
C ALA A 76 6.97 0.17 -24.88
N MET A 77 6.04 -0.68 -25.30
CA MET A 77 4.69 -0.73 -24.74
C MET A 77 4.70 -1.13 -23.26
N GLN A 78 5.51 -2.11 -22.87
CA GLN A 78 5.69 -2.50 -21.47
C GLN A 78 6.24 -1.34 -20.64
N GLY A 79 7.24 -0.61 -21.14
CA GLY A 79 7.79 0.58 -20.47
C GLY A 79 6.76 1.68 -20.28
N ALA A 80 5.91 1.94 -21.28
CA ALA A 80 4.83 2.91 -21.19
C ALA A 80 3.77 2.52 -20.15
N ILE A 81 3.36 1.24 -20.12
CA ILE A 81 2.41 0.72 -19.13
C ILE A 81 2.98 0.85 -17.72
N LEU A 82 4.26 0.51 -17.54
CA LEU A 82 4.96 0.66 -16.25
C LEU A 82 5.00 2.12 -15.80
N LEU A 83 5.29 3.06 -16.71
CA LEU A 83 5.32 4.49 -16.39
C LEU A 83 3.94 5.03 -16.01
N ILE A 84 2.88 4.60 -16.70
CA ILE A 84 1.49 4.96 -16.36
C ILE A 84 1.12 4.40 -14.98
N ALA A 85 1.47 3.14 -14.71
CA ALA A 85 1.20 2.49 -13.42
C ALA A 85 1.98 3.15 -12.27
N ALA A 86 3.23 3.55 -12.51
CA ALA A 86 4.06 4.29 -11.56
C ALA A 86 3.44 5.66 -11.26
N LYS A 87 3.11 6.46 -12.28
CA LYS A 87 2.49 7.78 -12.12
C LYS A 87 1.22 7.75 -11.26
N ARG A 88 0.37 6.73 -11.45
CA ARG A 88 -0.85 6.55 -10.65
C ARG A 88 -0.51 6.21 -9.20
N SER A 89 0.45 5.31 -8.98
CA SER A 89 0.88 4.90 -7.64
C SER A 89 1.50 6.05 -6.85
N ASP A 90 2.31 6.89 -7.51
CA ASP A 90 2.95 8.07 -6.90
C ASP A 90 1.91 9.12 -6.48
N THR A 91 0.89 9.33 -7.30
CA THR A 91 -0.21 10.26 -6.98
C THR A 91 -0.93 9.81 -5.70
N ILE A 92 -1.33 8.53 -5.65
CA ILE A 92 -1.98 7.93 -4.48
C ILE A 92 -1.08 8.01 -3.24
N ALA A 93 0.22 7.70 -3.39
CA ALA A 93 1.18 7.77 -2.30
C ALA A 93 1.32 9.20 -1.74
N SER A 94 1.32 10.22 -2.61
CA SER A 94 1.41 11.62 -2.19
C SER A 94 0.17 12.10 -1.43
N GLU A 95 -1.02 11.64 -1.81
CA GLU A 95 -2.27 11.96 -1.12
C GLU A 95 -2.34 11.26 0.23
N LEU A 96 -1.96 9.98 0.29
CA LEU A 96 -1.87 9.21 1.54
C LEU A 96 -0.85 9.82 2.50
N ALA A 97 0.28 10.32 2.00
CA ALA A 97 1.29 10.96 2.84
C ALA A 97 0.75 12.23 3.52
N LYS A 98 -0.01 13.07 2.80
CA LYS A 98 -0.67 14.26 3.38
C LYS A 98 -1.67 13.86 4.46
N HIS A 99 -2.55 12.92 4.17
CA HIS A 99 -3.56 12.47 5.12
C HIS A 99 -2.95 11.81 6.36
N THR A 100 -1.87 11.05 6.18
CA THR A 100 -1.13 10.45 7.31
C THR A 100 -0.49 11.53 8.19
N PHE A 101 0.06 12.58 7.58
CA PHE A 101 0.62 13.72 8.32
C PHE A 101 -0.44 14.46 9.15
N ASP A 102 -1.61 14.72 8.57
CA ASP A 102 -2.70 15.40 9.27
C ASP A 102 -3.20 14.56 10.47
N ILE A 103 -3.40 13.25 10.28
CA ILE A 103 -3.76 12.32 11.37
C ILE A 103 -2.67 12.30 12.45
N ASP A 104 -1.41 12.28 12.06
CA ASP A 104 -0.29 12.23 13.02
C ASP A 104 -0.26 13.49 13.89
N GLN A 105 -0.52 14.67 13.30
CA GLN A 105 -0.63 15.93 14.03
C GLN A 105 -1.82 15.94 15.01
N GLU A 106 -2.98 15.44 14.59
CA GLU A 106 -4.16 15.30 15.47
C GLU A 106 -3.89 14.31 16.62
N SER A 107 -3.26 13.18 16.32
CA SER A 107 -2.87 12.17 17.32
C SER A 107 -1.91 12.74 18.36
N LEU A 108 -0.94 13.55 17.92
CA LEU A 108 -0.03 14.27 18.80
C LEU A 108 -0.79 15.23 19.72
N ALA A 109 -1.74 15.99 19.17
CA ALA A 109 -2.55 16.93 19.96
C ALA A 109 -3.39 16.21 21.03
N ILE A 110 -4.02 15.08 20.68
CA ILE A 110 -4.76 14.24 21.62
C ILE A 110 -3.84 13.69 22.71
N THR A 111 -2.64 13.22 22.34
CA THR A 111 -1.65 12.68 23.29
C THR A 111 -1.23 13.74 24.31
N VAL A 112 -1.00 14.98 23.86
CA VAL A 112 -0.70 16.11 24.74
C VAL A 112 -1.88 16.43 25.67
N GLN A 113 -3.11 16.41 25.17
CA GLN A 113 -4.30 16.64 26.00
C GLN A 113 -4.47 15.55 27.07
N ILE A 114 -4.29 14.27 26.72
CA ILE A 114 -4.33 13.15 27.66
C ILE A 114 -3.24 13.32 28.73
N HIS A 115 -2.04 13.74 28.33
CA HIS A 115 -0.95 13.98 29.27
C HIS A 115 -1.26 15.13 30.24
N ASP A 116 -1.86 16.23 29.78
CA ASP A 116 -2.27 17.34 30.65
C ASP A 116 -3.37 16.91 31.63
N LEU A 117 -4.37 16.16 31.14
CA LEU A 117 -5.43 15.61 31.98
C LEU A 117 -4.88 14.65 33.04
N ALA A 118 -3.94 13.78 32.67
CA ALA A 118 -3.27 12.87 33.60
C ALA A 118 -2.56 13.66 34.72
N LYS A 119 -1.81 14.71 34.37
CA LYS A 119 -1.16 15.57 35.37
C LYS A 119 -2.15 16.22 36.33
N ARG A 120 -3.30 16.67 35.83
CA ARG A 120 -4.36 17.26 36.68
C ARG A 120 -4.95 16.21 37.63
N ILE A 121 -5.17 14.99 37.15
CA ILE A 121 -5.64 13.88 37.99
C ILE A 121 -4.62 13.57 39.08
N ASP A 122 -3.33 13.45 38.73
CA ASP A 122 -2.26 13.18 39.69
C ASP A 122 -2.15 14.29 40.75
N ALA A 123 -2.24 15.56 40.34
CA ALA A 123 -2.22 16.69 41.27
C ALA A 123 -3.42 16.67 42.23
N LEU A 124 -4.63 16.38 41.74
CA LEU A 124 -5.80 16.24 42.60
C LEU A 124 -5.67 15.05 43.56
N ALA A 125 -5.12 13.92 43.09
CA ALA A 125 -4.87 12.75 43.93
C ALA A 125 -3.88 13.08 45.06
N GLU A 126 -2.81 13.82 44.77
CA GLU A 126 -1.83 14.27 45.77
C GLU A 126 -2.48 15.17 46.83
N ILE A 127 -3.31 16.14 46.43
CA ILE A 127 -4.04 17.02 47.36
C ILE A 127 -4.97 16.21 48.28
N ILE A 128 -5.74 15.27 47.74
CA ILE A 128 -6.61 14.40 48.54
C ILE A 128 -5.78 13.57 49.53
N HIS A 129 -4.66 13.01 49.07
CA HIS A 129 -3.81 12.18 49.91
C HIS A 129 -3.21 12.96 51.09
N LEU A 130 -2.83 14.23 50.87
CA LEU A 130 -2.37 15.14 51.92
C LEU A 130 -3.50 15.50 52.91
N HIS A 131 -4.71 15.75 52.41
CA HIS A 131 -5.86 16.08 53.26
C HIS A 131 -6.27 14.90 54.16
N VAL A 132 -6.37 13.70 53.60
CA VAL A 132 -6.67 12.47 54.37
C VAL A 132 -5.59 12.17 55.41
N ALA A 133 -4.32 12.38 55.08
CA ALA A 133 -3.22 12.20 56.03
C ALA A 133 -3.30 13.19 57.21
N SER A 134 -3.84 14.40 57.00
CA SER A 134 -4.03 15.40 58.06
C SER A 134 -5.23 15.12 58.99
N ASP A 135 -6.25 14.40 58.50
CA ASP A 135 -7.45 14.03 59.28
C ASP A 135 -7.30 12.70 60.04
N THR A 136 -6.17 12.01 59.92
CA THR A 136 -5.91 10.77 60.65
C THR A 136 -5.37 11.10 62.06
N PRO A 137 -6.10 10.82 63.16
CA PRO A 137 -5.59 11.09 64.51
C PRO A 137 -4.38 10.19 64.79
N LEU A 138 -3.29 10.77 65.32
CA LEU A 138 -2.16 10.01 65.85
C LEU A 138 -2.68 8.91 66.78
N PRO A 139 -2.23 7.64 66.65
CA PRO A 139 -2.54 6.63 67.65
C PRO A 139 -2.11 7.17 69.01
N PRO A 140 -2.95 7.06 70.05
CA PRO A 140 -2.63 7.59 71.37
C PRO A 140 -1.25 7.07 71.74
N ALA A 141 -0.31 7.99 71.92
CA ALA A 141 1.03 7.66 72.39
C ALA A 141 0.84 6.70 73.57
N ALA A 142 1.26 5.44 73.38
CA ALA A 142 1.18 4.44 74.43
C ALA A 142 1.91 5.03 75.63
N ALA A 143 1.13 5.46 76.61
CA ALA A 143 1.60 5.93 77.89
C ALA A 143 2.27 4.73 78.58
N LEU A 144 3.59 4.67 78.50
CA LEU A 144 4.45 3.81 79.30
C LEU A 144 5.58 4.66 79.87
#